data_AF-A0A957F9U9-F1
#
_entry.id   AF-A0A957F9U9-F1
#
_cell.length_a   1.000
_cell.length_b   1.000
_cell.length_c   1.000
_cell.angle_alpha   90.00
_cell.angle_beta   90.00
_cell.angle_gamma   90.00
#
_symmetry.space_group_name_H-M   'P 1'
#
loop_
_entity.id
_entity.type
_entity.pdbx_description
1 polymer ?
#
loop_
_entity_poly.entity_id
_entity_poly.type
_entity_poly.pdbx_seq_one_letter_code
_entity_poly.pdbx_strand_id
1 'polypeptide(L)'
;MSTAPFYGLTMPVFTAFGWAGEETALNFALSQLEQFIRELHVHLPRSIQQELPVHGLSQVNQGVYLAASDEVESDAHIAFYARPMSLELQLAVTDKEVLRKGLALAEKDPVTMHHLLTKMGPEWSLRVQQMLIEEESGAVSHYQDLFKDSVSQLTQETATELFSKATYLNSQEKWVTPIYFSVRFNSEQVAAMGTAVVKVMTEQIQSLMPIFYILSGRDSRRAGGKRSKKTKSRATTATTTQKITPVLEPDVVGQESFVFVTELKPLHIRRGFINMTPEHWDFFALNARMDTREVSVYYEGVHDKKSAVWRLQPSNIARLVLGPAARDWLEENFDPDERIQLKAIKLDNDEIQVSLSPME
;
A
#
# COMPACT_ATOMS: atom_id res chain seq x y z
N MET A 1 27.16 -16.34 11.48
CA MET A 1 26.61 -15.21 10.69
C MET A 1 26.57 -15.66 9.24
N SER A 2 25.39 -15.96 8.72
CA SER A 2 25.22 -16.47 7.36
C SER A 2 25.36 -15.31 6.37
N THR A 3 26.46 -15.29 5.62
CA THR A 3 26.70 -14.46 4.43
C THR A 3 26.11 -15.13 3.18
N ALA A 4 24.93 -15.75 3.32
CA ALA A 4 24.27 -16.37 2.18
C ALA A 4 23.73 -15.26 1.27
N PRO A 5 23.98 -15.33 -0.05
CA PRO A 5 23.41 -14.39 -1.00
C PRO A 5 21.87 -14.49 -0.99
N PHE A 6 21.20 -13.35 -1.10
CA PHE A 6 19.75 -13.28 -1.19
C PHE A 6 19.29 -13.74 -2.58
N TYR A 7 18.40 -14.74 -2.62
CA TYR A 7 17.90 -15.33 -3.87
C TYR A 7 16.45 -14.96 -4.19
N GLY A 8 15.80 -14.15 -3.35
CA GLY A 8 14.38 -13.83 -3.46
C GLY A 8 13.54 -14.43 -2.33
N LEU A 9 12.29 -13.99 -2.24
CA LEU A 9 11.31 -14.49 -1.27
C LEU A 9 10.48 -15.61 -1.89
N THR A 10 10.96 -16.86 -1.81
CA THR A 10 10.29 -18.01 -2.43
C THR A 10 8.96 -18.39 -1.75
N MET A 11 8.09 -19.14 -2.42
CA MET A 11 6.80 -19.61 -1.86
C MET A 11 6.91 -20.28 -0.47
N PRO A 12 7.93 -21.10 -0.17
CA PRO A 12 8.16 -21.63 1.18
C PRO A 12 8.21 -20.57 2.30
N VAL A 13 8.65 -19.34 2.01
CA VAL A 13 8.65 -18.23 2.97
C VAL A 13 7.22 -17.86 3.36
N PHE A 14 6.30 -17.81 2.40
CA PHE A 14 4.91 -17.43 2.64
C PHE A 14 4.10 -18.56 3.25
N THR A 15 4.26 -19.78 2.74
CA THR A 15 3.51 -20.95 3.24
C THR A 15 3.85 -21.27 4.69
N ALA A 16 5.07 -20.98 5.16
CA ALA A 16 5.49 -21.18 6.55
C ALA A 16 4.59 -20.46 7.57
N PHE A 17 4.03 -19.30 7.21
CA PHE A 17 3.12 -18.55 8.08
C PHE A 17 1.71 -19.14 8.14
N GLY A 18 1.37 -20.09 7.27
CA GLY A 18 0.08 -20.80 7.26
C GLY A 18 0.11 -22.15 7.96
N TRP A 19 1.30 -22.63 8.33
CA TRP A 19 1.51 -23.96 8.90
C TRP A 19 1.62 -23.83 10.41
N ALA A 20 0.47 -23.95 11.09
CA ALA A 20 0.42 -23.93 12.54
C ALA A 20 1.28 -25.07 13.12
N GLY A 21 2.32 -24.73 13.90
CA GLY A 21 3.10 -25.67 14.70
C GLY A 21 4.48 -26.08 14.17
N GLU A 22 4.90 -25.63 12.99
CA GLU A 22 6.26 -25.90 12.47
C GLU A 22 7.24 -24.74 12.73
N GLU A 23 7.81 -24.69 13.93
CA GLU A 23 8.81 -23.67 14.32
C GLU A 23 10.02 -23.62 13.37
N THR A 24 10.40 -24.76 12.79
CA THR A 24 11.51 -24.84 11.81
C THR A 24 11.20 -24.10 10.52
N ALA A 25 9.97 -24.22 10.01
CA ALA A 25 9.53 -23.52 8.79
C ALA A 25 9.44 -22.01 9.05
N LEU A 26 8.90 -21.61 10.20
CA LEU A 26 8.82 -20.21 10.60
C LEU A 26 10.21 -19.59 10.75
N ASN A 27 11.15 -20.26 11.44
CA ASN A 27 12.52 -19.79 11.59
C ASN A 27 13.24 -19.66 10.24
N PHE A 28 13.01 -20.60 9.32
CA PHE A 28 13.51 -20.48 7.95
C PHE A 28 12.95 -19.23 7.26
N ALA A 29 11.63 -19.02 7.29
CA ALA A 29 10.98 -17.87 6.66
C ALA A 29 11.47 -16.53 7.26
N LEU A 30 11.57 -16.43 8.58
CA LEU A 30 12.10 -15.24 9.26
C LEU A 30 13.56 -14.98 8.88
N SER A 31 14.38 -16.01 8.71
CA SER A 31 15.77 -15.85 8.26
C SER A 31 15.87 -15.33 6.82
N GLN A 32 14.95 -15.74 5.93
CA GLN A 32 14.87 -15.25 4.56
C GLN A 32 14.40 -13.79 4.51
N LEU A 33 13.42 -13.42 5.33
CA LEU A 33 12.98 -12.03 5.48
C LEU A 33 14.10 -11.15 6.04
N GLU A 34 14.89 -11.65 6.98
CA GLU A 34 16.05 -10.94 7.53
C GLU A 34 17.14 -10.70 6.46
N GLN A 35 17.35 -11.65 5.55
CA GLN A 35 18.24 -11.45 4.39
C GLN A 35 17.66 -10.41 3.43
N PHE A 36 16.36 -10.50 3.14
CA PHE A 36 15.65 -9.54 2.30
C PHE A 36 15.78 -8.10 2.80
N ILE A 37 15.55 -7.84 4.10
CA ILE A 37 15.59 -6.47 4.63
C ILE A 37 17.00 -5.87 4.59
N ARG A 38 18.04 -6.70 4.81
CA ARG A 38 19.44 -6.27 4.69
C ARG A 38 19.78 -5.91 3.25
N GLU A 39 19.38 -6.76 2.31
CA GLU A 39 19.61 -6.53 0.87
C GLU A 39 18.85 -5.29 0.39
N LEU A 40 17.59 -5.14 0.84
CA LEU A 40 16.76 -3.97 0.56
C LEU A 40 17.42 -2.69 1.06
N HIS A 41 17.85 -2.65 2.34
CA HIS A 41 18.47 -1.46 2.93
C HIS A 41 19.69 -1.00 2.13
N VAL A 42 20.55 -1.93 1.70
CA VAL A 42 21.74 -1.62 0.88
C VAL A 42 21.38 -1.01 -0.47
N HIS A 43 20.26 -1.44 -1.07
CA HIS A 43 19.78 -0.96 -2.37
C HIS A 43 18.98 0.35 -2.30
N LEU A 44 18.57 0.78 -1.10
CA LEU A 44 17.89 2.07 -0.94
C LEU A 44 18.82 3.24 -1.29
N PRO A 45 18.29 4.34 -1.84
CA PRO A 45 19.03 5.59 -1.97
C PRO A 45 19.61 6.05 -0.63
N ARG A 46 20.80 6.65 -0.67
CA ARG A 46 21.48 7.15 0.55
C ARG A 46 20.65 8.13 1.37
N SER A 47 19.78 8.91 0.73
CA SER A 47 18.85 9.81 1.43
C SER A 47 17.87 9.02 2.31
N ILE A 48 17.32 7.93 1.79
CA ILE A 48 16.37 7.08 2.53
C ILE A 48 17.09 6.28 3.62
N GLN A 49 18.30 5.76 3.34
CA GLN A 49 19.11 5.08 4.36
C GLN A 49 19.43 5.98 5.57
N GLN A 50 19.56 7.29 5.36
CA GLN A 50 19.78 8.25 6.45
C GLN A 50 18.52 8.51 7.28
N GLU A 51 17.36 8.49 6.64
CA GLU A 51 16.05 8.66 7.30
C GLU A 51 15.61 7.39 8.03
N LEU A 52 16.01 6.22 7.52
CA LEU A 52 15.73 4.89 8.05
C LEU A 52 17.05 4.11 8.27
N PRO A 53 17.88 4.51 9.26
CA PRO A 53 19.18 3.90 9.49
C PRO A 53 19.08 2.52 10.15
N VAL A 54 17.99 2.23 10.86
CA VAL A 54 17.80 0.99 11.61
C VAL A 54 16.97 0.02 10.79
N HIS A 55 17.38 -1.23 10.73
CA HIS A 55 16.62 -2.29 10.08
C HIS A 55 16.85 -3.62 10.76
N GLY A 56 15.87 -4.51 10.72
CA GLY A 56 15.98 -5.79 11.39
C GLY A 56 14.71 -6.63 11.38
N LEU A 57 14.74 -7.68 12.19
CA LEU A 57 13.64 -8.63 12.38
C LEU A 57 12.98 -8.39 13.74
N SER A 58 11.66 -8.19 13.75
CA SER A 58 10.86 -8.19 14.96
C SER A 58 10.35 -9.60 15.22
N GLN A 59 10.85 -10.23 16.27
CA GLN A 59 10.40 -11.56 16.72
C GLN A 59 8.96 -11.53 17.23
N VAL A 60 8.53 -10.40 17.79
CA VAL A 60 7.18 -10.23 18.35
C VAL A 60 6.14 -10.14 17.23
N ASN A 61 6.42 -9.32 16.22
CA ASN A 61 5.49 -9.08 15.12
C ASN A 61 5.71 -10.02 13.92
N GLN A 62 6.69 -10.93 14.02
CA GLN A 62 7.06 -11.91 12.99
C GLN A 62 7.25 -11.27 11.60
N GLY A 63 7.91 -10.10 11.58
CA GLY A 63 8.11 -9.30 10.37
C GLY A 63 9.44 -8.55 10.41
N VAL A 64 9.82 -7.97 9.28
CA VAL A 64 11.05 -7.16 9.18
C VAL A 64 10.72 -5.70 8.98
N TYR A 65 11.62 -4.81 9.38
CA TYR A 65 11.34 -3.38 9.40
C TYR A 65 12.54 -2.53 8.99
N LEU A 66 12.24 -1.30 8.57
CA LEU A 66 13.11 -0.15 8.42
C LEU A 66 12.58 0.94 9.37
N ALA A 67 13.38 1.38 10.32
CA ALA A 67 12.97 2.33 11.35
C ALA A 67 13.91 3.55 11.37
N ALA A 68 13.34 4.69 11.75
CA ALA A 68 14.09 5.91 11.90
C ALA A 68 14.81 6.05 13.25
N SER A 69 14.40 5.25 14.23
CA SER A 69 14.93 5.22 15.60
C SER A 69 15.36 3.79 15.96
N ASP A 70 16.25 3.67 16.96
CA ASP A 70 16.65 2.38 17.54
C ASP A 70 15.47 1.67 18.19
N GLU A 71 14.52 2.44 18.75
CA GLU A 71 13.22 1.96 19.20
C GLU A 71 12.21 2.08 18.06
N VAL A 72 11.80 0.94 17.50
CA VAL A 72 10.99 0.87 16.26
C VAL A 72 9.70 1.68 16.36
N GLU A 73 9.01 1.59 17.49
CA GLU A 73 7.70 2.22 17.71
C GLU A 73 7.79 3.66 18.23
N SER A 74 9.01 4.15 18.53
CA SER A 74 9.22 5.52 19.02
C SER A 74 9.21 6.57 17.91
N ASP A 75 9.16 6.14 16.64
CA ASP A 75 9.12 6.99 15.46
C ASP A 75 8.42 6.26 14.30
N ALA A 76 8.32 6.93 13.15
CA ALA A 76 7.82 6.33 11.93
C ALA A 76 8.74 5.19 11.46
N HIS A 77 8.13 4.07 11.07
CA HIS A 77 8.83 2.91 10.52
C HIS A 77 8.05 2.27 9.37
N ILE A 78 8.75 1.55 8.52
CA ILE A 78 8.18 0.74 7.44
C ILE A 78 8.41 -0.73 7.80
N ALA A 79 7.33 -1.50 7.91
CA ALA A 79 7.36 -2.92 8.20
C ALA A 79 6.92 -3.75 6.99
N PHE A 80 7.43 -4.98 6.94
CA PHE A 80 7.08 -6.00 5.96
C PHE A 80 6.58 -7.24 6.69
N TYR A 81 5.37 -7.66 6.36
CA TYR A 81 4.74 -8.85 6.93
C TYR A 81 4.47 -9.87 5.84
N ALA A 82 5.12 -11.03 5.94
CA ALA A 82 4.78 -12.16 5.09
C ALA A 82 3.57 -12.89 5.68
N ARG A 83 2.61 -13.20 4.83
CA ARG A 83 1.40 -13.97 5.12
C ARG A 83 1.24 -15.06 4.04
N PRO A 84 0.44 -16.11 4.27
CA PRO A 84 0.31 -17.22 3.32
C PRO A 84 0.05 -16.82 1.87
N MET A 85 -0.76 -15.77 1.66
CA MET A 85 -1.16 -15.30 0.33
C MET A 85 -0.59 -13.94 -0.04
N SER A 86 0.19 -13.28 0.83
CA SER A 86 0.66 -11.93 0.55
C SER A 86 1.93 -11.51 1.27
N LEU A 87 2.62 -10.52 0.69
CA LEU A 87 3.58 -9.67 1.37
C LEU A 87 2.93 -8.30 1.61
N GLU A 88 2.77 -7.89 2.86
CA GLU A 88 2.27 -6.57 3.23
C GLU A 88 3.45 -5.63 3.47
N LEU A 89 3.49 -4.49 2.77
CA LEU A 89 4.35 -3.34 3.08
C LEU A 89 3.50 -2.33 3.83
N GLN A 90 3.93 -1.91 5.02
CA GLN A 90 3.17 -1.01 5.87
C GLN A 90 4.07 0.10 6.43
N LEU A 91 3.73 1.36 6.16
CA LEU A 91 4.20 2.49 6.95
C LEU A 91 3.34 2.61 8.19
N ALA A 92 3.98 2.69 9.36
CA ALA A 92 3.31 2.85 10.63
C ALA A 92 3.89 4.05 11.39
N VAL A 93 3.00 4.86 11.98
CA VAL A 93 3.34 5.91 12.93
C VAL A 93 2.45 5.74 14.15
N THR A 94 3.07 5.38 15.27
CA THR A 94 2.37 5.00 16.51
C THR A 94 2.68 5.95 17.67
N ASP A 95 3.87 6.58 17.66
CA ASP A 95 4.28 7.50 18.71
C ASP A 95 3.43 8.77 18.72
N LYS A 96 2.94 9.14 19.90
CA LYS A 96 2.01 10.25 20.09
C LYS A 96 2.62 11.61 19.74
N GLU A 97 3.89 11.83 20.06
CA GLU A 97 4.57 13.10 19.78
C GLU A 97 4.92 13.26 18.30
N VAL A 98 5.28 12.18 17.63
CA VAL A 98 5.47 12.17 16.18
C VAL A 98 4.15 12.39 15.46
N LEU A 99 3.10 11.66 15.84
CA LEU A 99 1.74 11.85 15.32
C LEU A 99 1.25 13.28 15.51
N ARG A 100 1.50 13.90 16.67
CA ARG A 100 1.10 15.29 16.93
C ARG A 100 1.67 16.27 15.91
N LYS A 101 2.94 16.09 15.51
CA LYS A 101 3.57 16.92 14.48
C LYS A 101 3.04 16.60 13.09
N GLY A 102 2.93 15.32 12.75
CA GLY A 102 2.47 14.90 11.43
C GLY A 102 1.02 15.26 11.15
N LEU A 103 0.13 15.03 12.12
CA LEU A 103 -1.28 15.40 12.05
C LEU A 103 -1.47 16.92 11.93
N ALA A 104 -0.69 17.72 12.67
CA ALA A 104 -0.73 19.17 12.54
C ALA A 104 -0.32 19.65 11.13
N LEU A 105 0.63 18.97 10.47
CA LEU A 105 0.99 19.26 9.07
C LEU A 105 -0.12 18.82 8.10
N ALA A 106 -0.70 17.63 8.31
CA ALA A 106 -1.79 17.11 7.51
C ALA A 106 -3.05 17.99 7.61
N GLU A 107 -3.36 18.51 8.79
CA GLU A 107 -4.50 19.41 9.03
C GLU A 107 -4.27 20.81 8.44
N LYS A 108 -3.01 21.27 8.39
CA LYS A 108 -2.68 22.58 7.80
C LYS A 108 -2.89 22.61 6.29
N ASP A 109 -2.63 21.50 5.61
CA ASP A 109 -2.82 21.37 4.17
C ASP A 109 -3.45 20.00 3.81
N PRO A 110 -4.77 19.86 4.05
CA PRO A 110 -5.47 18.59 3.85
C PRO A 110 -5.57 18.24 2.36
N VAL A 111 -5.49 19.22 1.46
CA VAL A 111 -5.55 19.00 0.00
C VAL A 111 -4.28 18.32 -0.47
N THR A 112 -3.11 18.83 -0.07
CA THR A 112 -1.84 18.20 -0.40
C THR A 112 -1.73 16.81 0.22
N MET A 113 -2.19 16.63 1.46
CA MET A 113 -2.18 15.32 2.11
C MET A 113 -3.09 14.31 1.37
N HIS A 114 -4.31 14.72 1.04
CA HIS A 114 -5.25 13.91 0.27
C HIS A 114 -4.67 13.53 -1.10
N HIS A 115 -4.09 14.48 -1.82
CA HIS A 115 -3.45 14.24 -3.10
C HIS A 115 -2.29 13.25 -3.00
N LEU A 116 -1.43 13.37 -1.98
CA LEU A 116 -0.31 12.45 -1.77
C LEU A 116 -0.78 11.03 -1.47
N LEU A 117 -1.81 10.88 -0.63
CA LEU A 117 -2.37 9.56 -0.30
C LEU A 117 -3.03 8.90 -1.53
N THR A 118 -3.86 9.65 -2.26
CA THR A 118 -4.59 9.14 -3.41
C THR A 118 -3.69 8.85 -4.62
N LYS A 119 -2.60 9.60 -4.78
CA LYS A 119 -1.58 9.36 -5.82
C LYS A 119 -0.92 7.98 -5.71
N MET A 120 -0.90 7.39 -4.51
CA MET A 120 -0.29 6.07 -4.32
C MET A 120 -1.05 4.95 -5.05
N GLY A 121 -2.34 5.14 -5.34
CA GLY A 121 -3.15 4.17 -6.07
C GLY A 121 -4.11 3.38 -5.16
N PRO A 122 -5.17 2.78 -5.74
CA PRO A 122 -6.26 2.14 -4.99
C PRO A 122 -5.85 0.89 -4.19
N GLU A 123 -4.74 0.25 -4.55
CA GLU A 123 -4.17 -0.88 -3.81
C GLU A 123 -3.63 -0.51 -2.43
N TRP A 124 -3.43 0.80 -2.18
CA TRP A 124 -3.05 1.30 -0.87
C TRP A 124 -4.27 1.49 0.01
N SER A 125 -4.09 1.11 1.27
CA SER A 125 -5.08 1.23 2.33
C SER A 125 -4.57 2.19 3.39
N LEU A 126 -5.45 3.06 3.87
CA LEU A 126 -5.20 3.91 5.01
C LEU A 126 -6.02 3.37 6.18
N ARG A 127 -5.37 3.21 7.32
CA ARG A 127 -6.02 2.90 8.59
C ARG A 127 -5.60 3.94 9.63
N VAL A 128 -6.57 4.67 10.15
CA VAL A 128 -6.38 5.60 11.27
C VAL A 128 -7.18 5.06 12.43
N GLN A 129 -6.49 4.73 13.52
CA GLN A 129 -7.12 4.16 14.70
C GLN A 129 -7.34 5.22 15.76
N GLN A 130 -8.27 4.97 16.66
CA GLN A 130 -8.35 5.63 17.96
C GLN A 130 -8.05 4.57 19.01
N MET A 131 -6.99 4.81 19.79
CA MET A 131 -6.59 3.93 20.88
C MET A 131 -6.71 4.67 22.21
N LEU A 132 -7.28 3.99 23.21
CA LEU A 132 -7.37 4.48 24.58
C LEU A 132 -6.05 4.21 25.32
N ILE A 133 -5.50 5.22 25.96
CA ILE A 133 -4.40 5.09 26.91
C ILE A 133 -5.03 4.98 28.30
N GLU A 134 -4.85 3.83 28.94
CA GLU A 134 -5.34 3.61 30.30
C GLU A 134 -4.51 4.42 31.31
N GLU A 135 -5.18 5.23 32.14
CA GLU A 135 -4.53 6.15 33.09
C GLU A 135 -3.68 5.44 34.15
N GLU A 136 -4.05 4.21 34.54
CA GLU A 136 -3.38 3.47 35.61
C GLU A 136 -2.19 2.62 35.14
N SER A 137 -2.28 2.05 33.93
CA SER A 137 -1.32 1.08 33.40
C SER A 137 -0.43 1.65 32.30
N GLY A 138 -0.83 2.75 31.66
CA GLY A 138 -0.23 3.25 30.42
C GLY A 138 -0.44 2.32 29.23
N ALA A 139 -1.22 1.24 29.38
CA ALA A 139 -1.51 0.31 28.31
C ALA A 139 -2.39 0.98 27.25
N VAL A 140 -2.14 0.62 26.00
CA VAL A 140 -2.84 1.16 24.85
C VAL A 140 -3.79 0.10 24.30
N SER A 141 -5.09 0.37 24.35
CA SER A 141 -6.12 -0.55 23.87
C SER A 141 -6.88 0.04 22.68
N HIS A 142 -7.27 -0.82 21.73
CA HIS A 142 -8.04 -0.39 20.57
C HIS A 142 -9.45 0.01 20.99
N TYR A 143 -9.89 1.19 20.54
CA TYR A 143 -11.23 1.71 20.83
C TYR A 143 -12.12 1.66 19.58
N GLN A 144 -11.69 2.28 18.48
CA GLN A 144 -12.37 2.21 17.19
C GLN A 144 -11.42 2.57 16.05
N ASP A 145 -11.79 2.19 14.81
CA ASP A 145 -11.12 2.71 13.62
C ASP A 145 -11.82 4.01 13.17
N LEU A 146 -11.08 5.12 13.09
CA LEU A 146 -11.58 6.41 12.57
C LEU A 146 -11.74 6.36 11.04
N PHE A 147 -10.85 5.61 10.39
CA PHE A 147 -10.91 5.29 8.97
C PHE A 147 -10.19 3.97 8.74
N LYS A 148 -10.74 3.11 7.88
CA LYS A 148 -10.12 1.87 7.43
C LYS A 148 -10.68 1.50 6.07
N ASP A 149 -10.02 1.95 5.02
CA ASP A 149 -10.42 1.64 3.65
C ASP A 149 -9.25 1.88 2.68
N SER A 150 -9.46 1.55 1.41
CA SER A 150 -8.62 2.00 0.31
C SER A 150 -8.54 3.53 0.28
N VAL A 151 -7.39 4.07 -0.10
CA VAL A 151 -7.22 5.51 -0.34
C VAL A 151 -8.17 6.04 -1.42
N SER A 152 -8.66 5.17 -2.31
CA SER A 152 -9.62 5.54 -3.35
C SER A 152 -10.98 5.98 -2.81
N GLN A 153 -11.36 5.48 -1.63
CA GLN A 153 -12.60 5.86 -0.93
C GLN A 153 -12.41 7.10 -0.06
N LEU A 154 -11.17 7.56 0.12
CA LEU A 154 -10.88 8.76 0.89
C LEU A 154 -11.18 10.00 0.03
N THR A 155 -12.35 10.61 0.22
CA THR A 155 -12.66 11.91 -0.40
C THR A 155 -11.89 13.04 0.29
N GLN A 156 -11.77 14.19 -0.37
CA GLN A 156 -11.11 15.36 0.22
C GLN A 156 -11.83 15.86 1.49
N GLU A 157 -13.16 15.83 1.49
CA GLU A 157 -13.98 16.18 2.66
C GLU A 157 -13.73 15.20 3.81
N THR A 158 -13.80 13.89 3.51
CA THR A 158 -13.51 12.83 4.49
C THR A 158 -12.08 12.94 5.04
N ALA A 159 -11.09 13.24 4.21
CA ALA A 159 -9.71 13.43 4.65
C ALA A 159 -9.59 14.63 5.61
N THR A 160 -10.24 15.74 5.28
CA THR A 160 -10.21 16.95 6.12
C THR A 160 -10.82 16.68 7.50
N GLU A 161 -12.01 16.05 7.53
CA GLU A 161 -12.67 15.66 8.78
C GLU A 161 -11.86 14.64 9.57
N LEU A 162 -11.31 13.63 8.89
CA LEU A 162 -10.50 12.57 9.49
C LEU A 162 -9.26 13.13 10.18
N PHE A 163 -8.47 13.95 9.47
CA PHE A 163 -7.24 14.50 10.03
C PHE A 163 -7.50 15.52 11.13
N SER A 164 -8.53 16.36 11.00
CA SER A 164 -8.89 17.29 12.09
C SER A 164 -9.36 16.54 13.34
N LYS A 165 -10.19 15.50 13.18
CA LYS A 165 -10.62 14.63 14.29
C LYS A 165 -9.43 13.89 14.92
N ALA A 166 -8.52 13.38 14.10
CA ALA A 166 -7.32 12.70 14.57
C ALA A 166 -6.40 13.66 15.35
N THR A 167 -6.17 14.89 14.86
CA THR A 167 -5.40 15.91 15.59
C THR A 167 -6.04 16.20 16.95
N TYR A 168 -7.36 16.44 16.97
CA TYR A 168 -8.09 16.73 18.20
C TYR A 168 -7.95 15.59 19.22
N LEU A 169 -8.17 14.35 18.80
CA LEU A 169 -8.05 13.19 19.68
C LEU A 169 -6.62 13.01 20.17
N ASN A 170 -5.61 13.08 19.30
CA ASN A 170 -4.21 12.91 19.66
C ASN A 170 -3.70 14.02 20.61
N SER A 171 -4.37 15.18 20.67
CA SER A 171 -4.06 16.24 21.63
C SER A 171 -4.53 15.93 23.05
N GLN A 172 -5.48 15.01 23.23
CA GLN A 172 -5.97 14.62 24.55
C GLN A 172 -5.07 13.58 25.18
N GLU A 173 -4.83 13.66 26.49
CA GLU A 173 -3.92 12.74 27.21
C GLU A 173 -4.36 11.28 27.09
N LYS A 174 -5.67 11.01 27.18
CA LYS A 174 -6.25 9.66 27.13
C LYS A 174 -6.24 8.98 25.76
N TRP A 175 -5.92 9.66 24.67
CA TRP A 175 -6.00 9.07 23.33
C TRP A 175 -4.66 9.13 22.61
N VAL A 176 -4.46 8.17 21.72
CA VAL A 176 -3.48 8.23 20.63
C VAL A 176 -4.16 7.78 19.35
N THR A 177 -3.78 8.36 18.21
CA THR A 177 -4.38 8.02 16.91
C THR A 177 -3.35 7.49 15.91
N PRO A 178 -2.91 6.22 16.06
CA PRO A 178 -1.96 5.60 15.14
C PRO A 178 -2.43 5.63 13.70
N ILE A 179 -1.48 5.84 12.79
CA ILE A 179 -1.72 5.83 11.35
C ILE A 179 -0.92 4.68 10.74
N TYR A 180 -1.61 3.86 9.97
CA TYR A 180 -1.02 2.80 9.16
C TYR A 180 -1.38 3.02 7.71
N PHE A 181 -0.39 2.91 6.83
CA PHE A 181 -0.53 3.05 5.40
C PHE A 181 0.10 1.85 4.72
N SER A 182 -0.73 0.99 4.13
CA SER A 182 -0.30 -0.35 3.72
C SER A 182 -0.75 -0.74 2.32
N VAL A 183 0.07 -1.56 1.66
CA VAL A 183 -0.24 -2.23 0.40
C VAL A 183 0.10 -3.71 0.53
N ARG A 184 -0.67 -4.57 -0.14
CA ARG A 184 -0.45 -6.02 -0.15
C ARG A 184 -0.12 -6.51 -1.56
N PHE A 185 0.95 -7.27 -1.67
CA PHE A 185 1.38 -7.93 -2.89
C PHE A 185 1.02 -9.41 -2.81
N ASN A 186 0.59 -10.02 -3.93
CA ASN A 186 0.31 -11.46 -3.97
C ASN A 186 1.61 -12.26 -3.77
N SER A 187 1.60 -13.25 -2.88
CA SER A 187 2.76 -14.09 -2.57
C SER A 187 3.37 -14.81 -3.77
N GLU A 188 2.55 -15.28 -4.72
CA GLU A 188 3.00 -15.98 -5.93
C GLU A 188 3.77 -15.03 -6.85
N GLN A 189 3.27 -13.80 -7.00
CA GLN A 189 3.95 -12.76 -7.76
C GLN A 189 5.29 -12.40 -7.14
N VAL A 190 5.31 -12.19 -5.81
CA VAL A 190 6.54 -11.88 -5.08
C VAL A 190 7.55 -13.02 -5.19
N ALA A 191 7.10 -14.27 -5.09
CA ALA A 191 7.96 -15.44 -5.26
C ALA A 191 8.52 -15.57 -6.68
N ALA A 192 7.72 -15.24 -7.70
CA ALA A 192 8.16 -15.25 -9.09
C ALA A 192 9.19 -14.15 -9.41
N MET A 193 9.22 -13.04 -8.65
CA MET A 193 10.16 -11.93 -8.86
C MET A 193 11.62 -12.31 -8.56
N GLY A 194 11.87 -13.34 -7.74
CA GLY A 194 13.22 -13.68 -7.31
C GLY A 194 13.92 -12.49 -6.65
N THR A 195 15.12 -12.13 -7.10
CA THR A 195 15.87 -10.97 -6.57
C THR A 195 15.30 -9.61 -7.01
N ALA A 196 14.46 -9.57 -8.06
CA ALA A 196 13.86 -8.32 -8.53
C ALA A 196 12.91 -7.69 -7.50
N VAL A 197 12.43 -8.46 -6.52
CA VAL A 197 11.61 -7.95 -5.41
C VAL A 197 12.28 -6.78 -4.69
N VAL A 198 13.62 -6.78 -4.56
CA VAL A 198 14.36 -5.70 -3.90
C VAL A 198 14.21 -4.39 -4.67
N LYS A 199 14.28 -4.44 -6.00
CA LYS A 199 14.10 -3.27 -6.86
C LYS A 199 12.68 -2.73 -6.76
N VAL A 200 11.67 -3.61 -6.88
CA VAL A 200 10.25 -3.22 -6.78
C VAL A 200 9.96 -2.59 -5.42
N MET A 201 10.40 -3.20 -4.32
CA MET A 201 10.17 -2.65 -2.98
C MET A 201 10.93 -1.35 -2.73
N THR A 202 12.09 -1.17 -3.36
CA THR A 202 12.83 0.10 -3.33
C THR A 202 12.03 1.23 -3.98
N GLU A 203 11.42 0.98 -5.15
CA GLU A 203 10.56 1.95 -5.84
C GLU A 203 9.32 2.28 -5.01
N GLN A 204 8.70 1.29 -4.37
CA GLN A 204 7.55 1.49 -3.48
C GLN A 204 7.90 2.35 -2.25
N ILE A 205 9.04 2.08 -1.61
CA ILE A 205 9.52 2.91 -0.49
C ILE A 205 9.80 4.34 -0.95
N GLN A 206 10.42 4.54 -2.11
CA GLN A 206 10.68 5.87 -2.66
C GLN A 206 9.38 6.67 -2.85
N SER A 207 8.36 6.04 -3.44
CA SER A 207 7.03 6.65 -3.61
C SER A 207 6.35 6.99 -2.28
N LEU A 208 6.63 6.23 -1.23
CA LEU A 208 6.06 6.43 0.11
C LEU A 208 6.77 7.53 0.92
N MET A 209 8.00 7.91 0.56
CA MET A 209 8.77 8.91 1.33
C MET A 209 8.08 10.26 1.51
N PRO A 210 7.37 10.86 0.53
CA PRO A 210 6.61 12.10 0.74
C PRO A 210 5.59 11.99 1.87
N ILE A 211 4.86 10.88 1.94
CA ILE A 211 3.88 10.60 3.01
C ILE A 211 4.61 10.39 4.33
N PHE A 212 5.71 9.62 4.32
CA PHE A 212 6.56 9.43 5.49
C PHE A 212 7.02 10.78 6.08
N TYR A 213 7.49 11.72 5.25
CA TYR A 213 7.96 13.02 5.72
C TYR A 213 6.85 13.83 6.39
N ILE A 214 5.65 13.88 5.79
CA ILE A 214 4.52 14.59 6.39
C ILE A 214 4.10 13.94 7.70
N LEU A 215 3.88 12.62 7.71
CA LEU A 215 3.39 11.91 8.89
C LEU A 215 4.40 11.84 10.04
N SER A 216 5.71 11.89 9.73
CA SER A 216 6.77 11.96 10.75
C SER A 216 7.09 13.41 11.20
N GLY A 217 6.46 14.41 10.60
CA GLY A 217 6.72 15.82 10.91
C GLY A 217 8.11 16.31 10.46
N ARG A 218 8.68 15.69 9.42
CA ARG A 218 10.01 16.00 8.88
C ARG A 218 9.91 16.83 7.61
N ASP A 219 10.77 17.85 7.50
CA ASP A 219 10.91 18.60 6.25
C ASP A 219 11.68 17.77 5.21
N SER A 220 11.06 17.52 4.05
CA SER A 220 11.68 16.83 2.90
C SER A 220 13.00 17.49 2.43
N ARG A 221 13.23 18.76 2.80
CA ARG A 221 14.46 19.52 2.50
C ARG A 221 15.68 19.11 3.34
N ARG A 222 15.52 18.31 4.40
CA ARG A 222 16.66 17.85 5.23
C ARG A 222 17.48 16.73 4.60
N ALA A 223 16.98 16.07 3.55
CA ALA A 223 17.75 15.12 2.73
C ALA A 223 18.97 15.76 2.04
N GLY A 224 19.09 17.09 2.05
CA GLY A 224 20.20 17.84 1.48
C GLY A 224 20.76 18.92 2.42
N GLY A 225 21.30 18.52 3.57
CA GLY A 225 22.30 19.33 4.27
C GLY A 225 21.87 20.03 5.55
N LYS A 226 22.29 19.47 6.69
CA LYS A 226 23.28 20.06 7.61
C LYS A 226 23.54 19.07 8.73
N ARG A 227 24.83 18.74 8.91
CA ARG A 227 25.37 17.96 10.03
C ARG A 227 24.75 18.42 11.35
N SER A 228 23.89 17.59 11.94
CA SER A 228 23.62 17.60 13.37
C SER A 228 24.35 16.43 14.03
N LYS A 229 24.70 16.60 15.29
CA LYS A 229 25.82 15.98 16.01
C LYS A 229 25.80 14.45 16.02
N LYS A 230 27.01 13.91 15.82
CA LYS A 230 27.47 12.54 16.05
C LYS A 230 27.01 12.03 17.43
N THR A 231 26.00 11.16 17.47
CA THR A 231 25.79 10.24 18.60
C THR A 231 26.44 8.92 18.21
N LYS A 232 27.43 8.49 19.01
CA LYS A 232 28.16 7.24 18.81
C LYS A 232 27.19 6.06 18.95
N SER A 233 26.95 5.34 17.86
CA SER A 233 26.32 4.02 17.90
C SER A 233 27.26 3.05 18.63
N ARG A 234 26.82 2.55 19.78
CA ARG A 234 27.38 1.37 20.42
C ARG A 234 26.34 0.28 20.27
N ALA A 235 26.68 -0.73 19.46
CA ALA A 235 25.90 -1.94 19.35
C ALA A 235 25.73 -2.55 20.75
N THR A 236 24.48 -2.60 21.21
CA THR A 236 24.11 -3.35 22.40
C THR A 236 22.71 -3.90 22.21
N THR A 237 22.63 -5.21 22.28
CA THR A 237 21.45 -6.07 22.26
C THR A 237 20.33 -5.48 23.12
N ALA A 238 19.18 -5.18 22.52
CA ALA A 238 18.02 -4.68 23.25
C ALA A 238 17.37 -5.81 24.07
N THR A 239 17.27 -5.57 25.38
CA THR A 239 16.45 -6.34 26.31
C THR A 239 15.08 -5.67 26.42
N THR A 240 14.07 -6.52 26.46
CA THR A 240 12.63 -6.33 26.63
C THR A 240 12.15 -5.10 27.39
N THR A 241 11.23 -4.34 26.76
CA THR A 241 10.12 -3.64 27.44
C THR A 241 8.82 -4.03 26.74
N GLN A 242 7.74 -4.11 27.51
CA GLN A 242 6.56 -4.93 27.27
C GLN A 242 5.56 -4.37 26.24
N LYS A 243 5.22 -5.23 25.27
CA LYS A 243 3.92 -5.47 24.60
C LYS A 243 2.93 -4.30 24.45
N ILE A 244 2.94 -3.69 23.27
CA ILE A 244 1.71 -3.41 22.53
C ILE A 244 1.47 -4.65 21.65
N THR A 245 0.34 -5.31 21.81
CA THR A 245 -0.03 -6.44 20.94
C THR A 245 -0.74 -5.82 19.73
N PRO A 246 -0.18 -5.83 18.52
CA PRO A 246 -0.98 -5.48 17.35
C PRO A 246 -2.06 -6.55 17.23
N VAL A 247 -3.31 -6.11 17.22
CA VAL A 247 -4.45 -6.98 16.88
C VAL A 247 -4.29 -7.38 15.42
N LEU A 248 -3.62 -8.51 15.20
CA LEU A 248 -3.74 -9.31 13.98
C LEU A 248 -5.13 -9.94 13.99
N GLU A 249 -6.10 -9.23 13.45
CA GLU A 249 -7.41 -9.81 13.13
C GLU A 249 -7.47 -10.28 11.65
N PRO A 250 -8.29 -11.31 11.38
CA PRO A 250 -8.12 -12.23 10.25
C PRO A 250 -8.83 -11.78 8.97
N ASP A 251 -8.38 -12.35 7.85
CA ASP A 251 -9.00 -12.51 6.53
C ASP A 251 -10.15 -11.59 6.10
N VAL A 252 -9.88 -10.76 5.08
CA VAL A 252 -10.88 -10.46 4.04
C VAL A 252 -10.45 -11.21 2.79
N VAL A 253 -11.30 -12.14 2.38
CA VAL A 253 -11.13 -13.14 1.33
C VAL A 253 -11.32 -12.51 -0.06
N GLY A 254 -10.38 -12.73 -0.99
CA GLY A 254 -10.65 -12.98 -2.41
C GLY A 254 -11.21 -11.84 -3.30
N GLN A 255 -10.44 -10.78 -3.56
CA GLN A 255 -10.76 -9.88 -4.68
C GLN A 255 -10.24 -10.44 -6.01
N GLU A 256 -11.15 -10.89 -6.88
CA GLU A 256 -10.83 -11.30 -8.25
C GLU A 256 -10.38 -10.07 -9.06
N SER A 257 -9.21 -10.16 -9.72
CA SER A 257 -8.70 -9.09 -10.59
C SER A 257 -7.94 -9.64 -11.79
N PHE A 258 -7.85 -8.83 -12.86
CA PHE A 258 -6.99 -9.12 -14.01
C PHE A 258 -6.36 -7.85 -14.58
N VAL A 259 -5.28 -8.03 -15.34
CA VAL A 259 -4.60 -6.97 -16.09
C VAL A 259 -4.58 -7.35 -17.57
N PHE A 260 -5.00 -6.43 -18.42
CA PHE A 260 -5.02 -6.56 -19.87
C PHE A 260 -4.27 -5.39 -20.51
N VAL A 261 -3.46 -5.68 -21.51
CA VAL A 261 -2.65 -4.67 -22.21
C VAL A 261 -2.98 -4.75 -23.68
N THR A 262 -3.29 -3.61 -24.29
CA THR A 262 -3.59 -3.55 -25.72
C THR A 262 -3.07 -2.28 -26.35
N GLU A 263 -2.83 -2.37 -27.64
CA GLU A 263 -2.55 -1.23 -28.51
C GLU A 263 -3.86 -0.50 -28.87
N LEU A 264 -3.83 0.83 -28.82
CA LEU A 264 -4.95 1.70 -29.14
C LEU A 264 -5.02 1.96 -30.64
N LYS A 265 -6.07 1.43 -31.28
CA LYS A 265 -6.37 1.73 -32.68
C LYS A 265 -7.01 3.12 -32.79
N PRO A 266 -6.91 3.82 -33.94
CA PRO A 266 -7.59 5.11 -34.15
C PRO A 266 -9.09 5.09 -33.83
N LEU A 267 -9.75 3.94 -34.03
CA LEU A 267 -11.16 3.76 -33.74
C LEU A 267 -11.45 3.64 -32.22
N HIS A 268 -10.51 3.10 -31.43
CA HIS A 268 -10.62 3.00 -29.97
C HIS A 268 -10.67 4.39 -29.34
N ILE A 269 -9.79 5.28 -29.80
CA ILE A 269 -9.67 6.66 -29.35
C ILE A 269 -10.92 7.46 -29.77
N ARG A 270 -11.21 7.53 -31.08
CA ARG A 270 -12.32 8.34 -31.62
C ARG A 270 -13.70 7.96 -31.10
N ARG A 271 -13.92 6.70 -30.76
CA ARG A 271 -15.24 6.21 -30.32
C ARG A 271 -15.29 5.90 -28.82
N GLY A 272 -14.17 6.02 -28.09
CA GLY A 272 -14.09 5.76 -26.66
C GLY A 272 -14.42 4.32 -26.31
N PHE A 273 -13.76 3.34 -26.93
CA PHE A 273 -13.92 1.94 -26.54
C PHE A 273 -12.62 1.15 -26.65
N ILE A 274 -12.50 0.12 -25.82
CA ILE A 274 -11.35 -0.79 -25.80
C ILE A 274 -11.89 -2.22 -25.92
N ASN A 275 -11.45 -2.95 -26.94
CA ASN A 275 -11.78 -4.37 -27.08
C ASN A 275 -10.78 -5.22 -26.30
N MET A 276 -11.30 -6.06 -25.41
CA MET A 276 -10.55 -7.12 -24.73
C MET A 276 -10.66 -8.44 -25.50
N THR A 277 -10.23 -9.54 -24.90
CA THR A 277 -10.42 -10.89 -25.48
C THR A 277 -11.71 -11.54 -24.96
N PRO A 278 -12.20 -12.62 -25.62
CA PRO A 278 -13.38 -13.35 -25.15
C PRO A 278 -13.24 -13.95 -23.75
N GLU A 279 -12.02 -14.29 -23.33
CA GLU A 279 -11.71 -14.87 -22.01
C GLU A 279 -12.02 -13.92 -20.86
N HIS A 280 -12.06 -12.61 -21.12
CA HIS A 280 -12.34 -11.61 -20.09
C HIS A 280 -13.83 -11.40 -19.84
N TRP A 281 -14.73 -11.89 -20.71
CA TRP A 281 -16.17 -11.67 -20.52
C TRP A 281 -16.69 -12.34 -19.24
N ASP A 282 -16.20 -13.53 -18.92
CA ASP A 282 -16.62 -14.28 -17.74
C ASP A 282 -16.31 -13.54 -16.42
N PHE A 283 -15.30 -12.66 -16.43
CA PHE A 283 -15.03 -11.77 -15.30
C PHE A 283 -16.17 -10.77 -15.07
N PHE A 284 -16.75 -10.21 -16.13
CA PHE A 284 -17.83 -9.22 -16.03
C PHE A 284 -19.22 -9.85 -15.91
N ALA A 285 -19.34 -11.14 -16.25
CA ALA A 285 -20.63 -11.82 -16.34
C ALA A 285 -21.17 -12.24 -14.95
N LEU A 286 -22.34 -11.74 -14.56
CA LEU A 286 -23.14 -12.27 -13.46
C LEU A 286 -23.92 -13.52 -13.84
N ASN A 287 -24.35 -13.60 -15.11
CA ASN A 287 -25.10 -14.73 -15.63
C ASN A 287 -24.91 -14.87 -17.15
N ALA A 288 -25.27 -16.03 -17.69
CA ALA A 288 -25.02 -16.40 -19.09
C ALA A 288 -25.81 -15.56 -20.12
N ARG A 289 -26.88 -14.86 -19.70
CA ARG A 289 -27.77 -14.05 -20.56
C ARG A 289 -27.43 -12.57 -20.55
N MET A 290 -26.45 -12.15 -19.74
CA MET A 290 -26.05 -10.76 -19.67
C MET A 290 -25.20 -10.40 -20.89
N ASP A 291 -25.48 -9.22 -21.44
CA ASP A 291 -24.75 -8.66 -22.60
C ASP A 291 -24.11 -7.30 -22.28
N THR A 292 -24.41 -6.70 -21.12
CA THR A 292 -23.86 -5.41 -20.67
C THR A 292 -23.68 -5.43 -19.17
N ARG A 293 -22.57 -4.86 -18.68
CA ARG A 293 -22.27 -4.66 -17.25
C ARG A 293 -21.79 -3.23 -17.01
N GLU A 294 -22.38 -2.52 -16.06
CA GLU A 294 -21.88 -1.20 -15.65
C GLU A 294 -20.56 -1.33 -14.91
N VAL A 295 -19.61 -0.43 -15.18
CA VAL A 295 -18.29 -0.42 -14.55
C VAL A 295 -17.85 1.00 -14.23
N SER A 296 -17.08 1.12 -13.16
CA SER A 296 -16.46 2.38 -12.75
C SER A 296 -15.06 2.48 -13.37
N VAL A 297 -14.82 3.46 -14.25
CA VAL A 297 -13.51 3.64 -14.89
C VAL A 297 -12.70 4.70 -14.12
N TYR A 298 -11.44 4.39 -13.83
CA TYR A 298 -10.51 5.26 -13.14
C TYR A 298 -9.31 5.60 -14.02
N TYR A 299 -9.00 6.89 -14.15
CA TYR A 299 -7.87 7.41 -14.92
C TYR A 299 -7.39 8.71 -14.30
N GLU A 300 -6.09 8.88 -14.09
CA GLU A 300 -5.46 10.11 -13.56
C GLU A 300 -6.13 10.74 -12.30
N GLY A 301 -6.68 9.93 -11.40
CA GLY A 301 -7.38 10.46 -10.22
C GLY A 301 -8.86 10.80 -10.44
N VAL A 302 -9.37 10.67 -11.66
CA VAL A 302 -10.77 10.90 -12.04
C VAL A 302 -11.54 9.58 -12.04
N HIS A 303 -12.75 9.63 -11.50
CA HIS A 303 -13.65 8.48 -11.40
C HIS A 303 -14.89 8.67 -12.28
N ASP A 304 -15.02 7.88 -13.33
CA ASP A 304 -16.16 7.90 -14.25
C ASP A 304 -17.09 6.69 -14.04
N LYS A 305 -18.29 6.95 -13.53
CA LYS A 305 -19.35 5.94 -13.30
C LYS A 305 -20.25 5.70 -14.52
N LYS A 306 -19.99 6.35 -15.66
CA LYS A 306 -20.84 6.25 -16.86
C LYS A 306 -20.31 5.25 -17.90
N SER A 307 -19.34 4.44 -17.52
CA SER A 307 -18.73 3.44 -18.40
C SER A 307 -19.41 2.07 -18.24
N ALA A 308 -19.30 1.23 -19.26
CA ALA A 308 -19.88 -0.12 -19.24
C ALA A 308 -19.05 -1.08 -20.08
N VAL A 309 -19.10 -2.38 -19.77
CA VAL A 309 -18.53 -3.44 -20.60
C VAL A 309 -19.64 -4.16 -21.34
N TRP A 310 -19.53 -4.24 -22.66
CA TRP A 310 -20.50 -4.89 -23.54
C TRP A 310 -19.94 -6.20 -24.07
N ARG A 311 -20.78 -7.23 -24.15
CA ARG A 311 -20.49 -8.50 -24.79
C ARG A 311 -20.83 -8.39 -26.28
N LEU A 312 -19.83 -8.53 -27.13
CA LEU A 312 -20.05 -8.57 -28.58
C LEU A 312 -20.35 -10.00 -29.03
N GLN A 313 -21.60 -10.24 -29.42
CA GLN A 313 -22.02 -11.51 -30.03
C GLN A 313 -21.66 -11.51 -31.53
N PRO A 314 -21.29 -12.68 -32.12
CA PRO A 314 -21.20 -14.01 -31.52
C PRO A 314 -19.81 -14.35 -30.92
N SER A 315 -18.85 -13.42 -30.98
CA SER A 315 -17.45 -13.67 -30.62
C SER A 315 -17.14 -13.63 -29.12
N ASN A 316 -18.12 -13.29 -28.27
CA ASN A 316 -17.98 -13.09 -26.82
C ASN A 316 -16.91 -12.07 -26.42
N ILE A 317 -16.51 -11.17 -27.31
CA ILE A 317 -15.50 -10.14 -26.99
C ILE A 317 -16.10 -9.20 -25.95
N ALA A 318 -15.38 -9.00 -24.84
CA ALA A 318 -15.69 -7.96 -23.87
C ALA A 318 -15.17 -6.61 -24.40
N ARG A 319 -16.07 -5.64 -24.60
CA ARG A 319 -15.74 -4.28 -25.04
C ARG A 319 -16.00 -3.31 -23.89
N LEU A 320 -14.96 -2.68 -23.37
CA LEU A 320 -15.12 -1.53 -22.50
C LEU A 320 -15.57 -0.33 -23.34
N VAL A 321 -16.73 0.23 -23.02
CA VAL A 321 -17.27 1.47 -23.57
C VAL A 321 -17.10 2.54 -22.52
N LEU A 322 -16.36 3.59 -22.86
CA LEU A 322 -16.01 4.69 -21.97
C LEU A 322 -17.15 5.72 -21.94
N GLY A 323 -17.38 6.29 -20.77
CA GLY A 323 -18.22 7.47 -20.62
C GLY A 323 -17.60 8.69 -21.31
N PRO A 324 -18.36 9.79 -21.49
CA PRO A 324 -17.88 10.97 -22.22
C PRO A 324 -16.57 11.53 -21.66
N ALA A 325 -16.44 11.63 -20.33
CA ALA A 325 -15.25 12.18 -19.68
C ALA A 325 -14.01 11.28 -19.86
N ALA A 326 -14.18 9.96 -19.71
CA ALA A 326 -13.10 9.00 -19.93
C ALA A 326 -12.67 8.94 -21.41
N ARG A 327 -13.62 9.14 -22.33
CA ARG A 327 -13.34 9.24 -23.76
C ARG A 327 -12.55 10.50 -24.11
N ASP A 328 -12.96 11.66 -23.61
CA ASP A 328 -12.26 12.92 -23.88
C ASP A 328 -10.82 12.83 -23.36
N TRP A 329 -10.62 12.26 -22.16
CA TRP A 329 -9.28 11.97 -21.63
C TRP A 329 -8.46 11.04 -22.54
N LEU A 330 -9.07 9.96 -23.04
CA LEU A 330 -8.38 9.03 -23.95
C LEU A 330 -7.97 9.72 -25.27
N GLU A 331 -8.79 10.67 -25.76
CA GLU A 331 -8.51 11.44 -26.97
C GLU A 331 -7.44 12.53 -26.78
N GLU A 332 -7.31 13.08 -25.57
CA GLU A 332 -6.31 14.10 -25.24
C GLU A 332 -4.92 13.54 -24.90
N ASN A 333 -4.85 12.30 -24.39
CA ASN A 333 -3.62 11.76 -23.78
C ASN A 333 -2.98 10.60 -24.56
N PHE A 334 -3.62 10.08 -25.60
CA PHE A 334 -3.09 8.95 -26.36
C PHE A 334 -3.08 9.19 -27.86
N ASP A 335 -1.97 8.84 -28.49
CA ASP A 335 -1.84 8.77 -29.94
C ASP A 335 -2.22 7.37 -30.47
N PRO A 336 -2.58 7.25 -31.76
CA PRO A 336 -2.74 5.94 -32.39
C PRO A 336 -1.47 5.09 -32.23
N ASP A 337 -1.66 3.79 -32.00
CA ASP A 337 -0.61 2.78 -31.85
C ASP A 337 0.14 2.82 -30.50
N GLU A 338 -0.24 3.70 -29.57
CA GLU A 338 0.21 3.66 -28.18
C GLU A 338 -0.45 2.53 -27.38
N ARG A 339 0.22 2.07 -26.32
CA ARG A 339 -0.25 0.96 -25.48
C ARG A 339 -0.91 1.48 -24.21
N ILE A 340 -2.05 0.87 -23.90
CA ILE A 340 -2.78 1.13 -22.67
C ILE A 340 -2.87 -0.14 -21.83
N GLN A 341 -2.69 0.03 -20.53
CA GLN A 341 -2.94 -1.01 -19.54
C GLN A 341 -4.31 -0.79 -18.90
N LEU A 342 -5.13 -1.83 -18.92
CA LEU A 342 -6.43 -1.95 -18.29
C LEU A 342 -6.32 -2.92 -17.12
N LYS A 343 -6.65 -2.48 -15.91
CA LYS A 343 -6.71 -3.34 -14.72
C LYS A 343 -8.13 -3.38 -14.19
N ALA A 344 -8.77 -4.53 -14.19
CA ALA A 344 -10.13 -4.71 -13.67
C ALA A 344 -10.11 -5.43 -12.31
N ILE A 345 -10.90 -4.96 -11.36
CA ILE A 345 -11.00 -5.48 -10.00
C ILE A 345 -12.47 -5.59 -9.61
N LYS A 346 -12.90 -6.72 -9.06
CA LYS A 346 -14.20 -6.87 -8.39
C LYS A 346 -14.07 -6.41 -6.94
N LEU A 347 -14.92 -5.47 -6.55
CA LEU A 347 -15.05 -4.96 -5.19
C LEU A 347 -16.11 -5.75 -4.41
N ASP A 348 -16.10 -5.63 -3.08
CA ASP A 348 -16.89 -6.42 -2.15
C ASP A 348 -18.43 -6.23 -2.28
N ASN A 349 -18.86 -5.26 -3.11
CA ASN A 349 -20.26 -4.96 -3.44
C ASN A 349 -20.67 -5.38 -4.86
N ASP A 350 -19.93 -6.28 -5.51
CA ASP A 350 -20.14 -6.69 -6.91
C ASP A 350 -19.91 -5.53 -7.91
N GLU A 351 -19.38 -4.39 -7.44
CA GLU A 351 -18.93 -3.28 -8.28
C GLU A 351 -17.62 -3.66 -8.98
N ILE A 352 -17.52 -3.35 -10.26
CA ILE A 352 -16.31 -3.60 -11.04
C ILE A 352 -15.65 -2.28 -11.34
N GLN A 353 -14.40 -2.15 -10.87
CA GLN A 353 -13.58 -0.98 -11.15
C GLN A 353 -12.53 -1.33 -12.21
N VAL A 354 -12.39 -0.45 -13.21
CA VAL A 354 -11.45 -0.58 -14.32
C VAL A 354 -10.50 0.60 -14.31
N SER A 355 -9.22 0.37 -14.02
CA SER A 355 -8.19 1.41 -14.07
C SER A 355 -7.52 1.43 -15.44
N LEU A 356 -7.35 2.61 -16.02
CA LEU A 356 -6.65 2.86 -17.28
C LEU A 356 -5.35 3.61 -17.01
N SER A 357 -4.24 3.11 -17.56
CA SER A 357 -2.92 3.72 -17.41
C SER A 357 -2.09 3.59 -18.68
N PRO A 358 -1.28 4.61 -19.03
CA PRO A 358 -0.37 4.52 -20.16
C PRO A 358 0.76 3.51 -19.88
N MET A 359 1.19 2.80 -20.91
CA MET A 359 2.45 2.05 -20.87
C MET A 359 3.53 2.85 -21.59
N GLU A 360 4.62 3.17 -20.88
CA GLU A 360 5.85 3.75 -21.46
C GLU A 360 6.57 2.78 -22.41
#